data_AF-A0A7C9B0P9-F1
#
_entry.id   AF-A0A7C9B0P9-F1
#
_cell.length_a   1.000
_cell.length_b   1.000
_cell.length_c   1.000
_cell.angle_alpha   90.00
_cell.angle_beta   90.00
_cell.angle_gamma   90.00
#
_symmetry.space_group_name_H-M   'P 1'
#
loop_
_entity.id
_entity.type
_entity.pdbx_description
1 polymer ?
#
loop_
_entity_poly.entity_id
_entity_poly.type
_entity_poly.pdbx_seq_one_letter_code
_entity_poly.pdbx_strand_id
1 'polypeptide(L)'
;MNLRKVKKLMSLSTLPFWRTLAPPPSSTNPLLLNLRRPPPCSVRMSSTQSDTKTDLEPIFNQKKTIRSKVRKSLKEMDPSLRSLEDDAIQRTVLEAPWFKSCKRLCAYISCRALREVDTSKLLAEILQTSAKDDQNCSRKKLYVPRVEDKNS
;
A
#
# COMPACT_ATOMS: atom_id res chain seq x y z
N MET A 1 -35.18 -37.39 -32.02
CA MET A 1 -35.77 -37.03 -30.71
C MET A 1 -35.49 -38.13 -29.71
N ASN A 2 -34.74 -37.87 -28.64
CA ASN A 2 -35.15 -38.18 -27.26
C ASN A 2 -34.05 -37.80 -26.26
N LEU A 3 -34.37 -36.80 -25.45
CA LEU A 3 -33.63 -36.33 -24.28
C LEU A 3 -33.57 -37.45 -23.23
N ARG A 4 -32.38 -37.73 -22.69
CA ARG A 4 -32.25 -38.26 -21.32
C ARG A 4 -31.37 -37.34 -20.51
N LYS A 5 -32.07 -36.51 -19.74
CA LYS A 5 -31.57 -35.66 -18.68
C LYS A 5 -31.45 -36.52 -17.43
N VAL A 6 -30.27 -36.67 -16.86
CA VAL A 6 -30.12 -37.19 -15.50
C VAL A 6 -29.16 -36.29 -14.73
N LYS A 7 -29.73 -35.65 -13.71
CA LYS A 7 -29.12 -34.71 -12.78
C LYS A 7 -28.28 -35.52 -11.77
N LYS A 8 -27.08 -35.05 -11.43
CA LYS A 8 -26.32 -35.53 -10.27
C LYS A 8 -25.73 -34.29 -9.57
N LEU A 9 -26.48 -33.78 -8.60
CA LEU A 9 -26.28 -33.93 -7.16
C LEU A 9 -25.16 -33.01 -6.65
N MET A 10 -25.60 -31.90 -6.04
CA MET A 10 -24.79 -30.95 -5.29
C MET A 10 -24.24 -31.63 -4.04
N SER A 11 -22.91 -31.58 -3.85
CA SER A 11 -22.26 -31.94 -2.60
C SER A 11 -22.18 -30.69 -1.71
N LEU A 12 -23.01 -30.66 -0.66
CA LEU A 12 -22.91 -29.71 0.44
C LEU A 12 -21.71 -30.11 1.32
N SER A 13 -20.61 -29.37 1.23
CA SER A 13 -19.52 -29.46 2.21
C SER A 13 -19.76 -28.44 3.32
N THR A 14 -20.13 -28.96 4.48
CA THR A 14 -20.31 -28.30 5.76
C THR A 14 -19.04 -27.54 6.18
N LEU A 15 -19.13 -26.23 6.37
CA LEU A 15 -18.09 -25.42 7.00
C LEU A 15 -18.26 -25.48 8.53
N PRO A 16 -17.22 -25.75 9.33
CA PRO A 16 -17.32 -25.59 10.78
C PRO A 16 -17.29 -24.09 11.15
N PHE A 17 -18.31 -23.76 11.91
CA PHE A 17 -18.63 -22.52 12.59
C PHE A 17 -17.58 -22.16 13.67
N TRP A 18 -17.20 -20.88 13.65
CA TRP A 18 -16.62 -19.98 14.67
C TRP A 18 -15.61 -20.52 15.70
N ARG A 19 -14.38 -19.98 15.65
CA ARG A 19 -13.54 -19.79 16.85
C ARG A 19 -13.41 -18.30 17.14
N THR A 20 -14.13 -17.87 18.17
CA THR A 20 -13.98 -16.58 18.85
C THR A 20 -12.57 -16.48 19.44
N LEU A 21 -11.76 -15.53 18.96
CA LEU A 21 -10.51 -15.16 19.63
C LEU A 21 -10.85 -14.29 20.84
N ALA A 22 -10.46 -14.72 22.03
CA ALA A 22 -10.52 -13.91 23.24
C ALA A 22 -9.60 -12.68 23.13
N PRO A 23 -9.94 -11.54 23.77
CA PRO A 23 -9.09 -10.36 23.78
C PRO A 23 -7.84 -10.57 24.67
N PRO A 24 -6.70 -9.95 24.33
CA PRO A 24 -5.49 -10.03 25.15
C PRO A 24 -5.63 -9.19 26.44
N PRO A 25 -5.00 -9.62 27.55
CA PRO A 25 -5.06 -8.88 28.81
C PRO A 25 -4.33 -7.54 28.72
N SER A 26 -4.94 -6.52 29.34
CA SER A 26 -4.40 -5.18 29.50
C SER A 26 -3.20 -5.19 30.45
N SER A 27 -1.99 -4.98 29.92
CA SER A 27 -0.78 -4.77 30.73
C SER A 27 -0.44 -3.29 30.77
N THR A 28 -0.76 -2.65 31.89
CA THR A 28 -0.30 -1.31 32.28
C THR A 28 1.17 -1.37 32.68
N ASN A 29 2.06 -0.74 31.93
CA ASN A 29 3.41 -0.38 32.38
C ASN A 29 3.85 0.94 31.72
N PRO A 30 4.12 2.01 32.49
CA PRO A 30 4.65 3.26 31.94
C PRO A 30 6.18 3.15 31.93
N LEU A 31 6.77 2.81 30.79
CA LEU A 31 8.22 2.92 30.60
C LEU A 31 8.55 4.26 29.93
N LEU A 32 9.06 5.17 30.75
CA LEU A 32 9.74 6.40 30.36
C LEU A 32 10.85 6.09 29.34
N LEU A 33 10.69 6.56 28.10
CA LEU A 33 11.72 6.49 27.06
C LEU A 33 12.80 7.55 27.34
N ASN A 34 13.76 7.21 28.20
CA ASN A 34 15.04 7.90 28.27
C ASN A 34 15.84 7.57 26.99
N LEU A 35 15.71 8.42 25.96
CA LEU A 35 16.56 8.38 24.77
C LEU A 35 17.99 8.81 25.14
N ARG A 36 18.80 7.86 25.63
CA ARG A 36 20.25 8.01 25.64
C ARG A 36 20.79 7.72 24.24
N ARG A 37 21.34 8.75 23.60
CA ARG A 37 22.02 8.72 22.30
C ARG A 37 23.22 7.76 22.36
N PRO A 38 23.28 6.66 21.59
CA PRO A 38 24.48 5.85 21.52
C PRO A 38 25.58 6.59 20.73
N PRO A 39 26.87 6.34 21.05
CA PRO A 39 27.99 6.94 20.33
C PRO A 39 28.07 6.40 18.89
N PRO A 40 28.69 7.14 17.95
CA PRO A 40 28.78 6.73 16.56
C PRO A 40 29.72 5.53 16.42
N CYS A 41 29.16 4.35 16.16
CA CYS A 41 29.93 3.24 15.61
C CYS A 41 30.40 3.63 14.21
N SER A 42 31.68 3.96 14.07
CA SER A 42 32.34 4.10 12.77
C SER A 42 32.46 2.69 12.15
N VAL A 43 31.41 2.28 11.43
CA VAL A 43 31.43 1.06 10.64
C VAL A 43 32.18 1.38 9.35
N ARG A 44 33.49 1.16 9.34
CA ARG A 44 34.30 1.16 8.12
C ARG A 44 33.94 -0.08 7.32
N MET A 45 33.04 0.06 6.34
CA MET A 45 32.72 -0.99 5.38
C MET A 45 33.97 -1.28 4.55
N SER A 46 34.65 -2.41 4.81
CA SER A 46 35.66 -2.93 3.91
C SER A 46 34.94 -3.46 2.66
N SER A 47 35.09 -2.77 1.55
CA SER A 47 34.61 -3.25 0.25
C SER A 47 35.48 -4.42 -0.20
N THR A 48 35.13 -5.63 0.22
CA THR A 48 35.53 -6.84 -0.49
C THR A 48 34.85 -6.81 -1.86
N GLN A 49 35.60 -6.32 -2.85
CA GLN A 49 35.27 -6.49 -4.26
C GLN A 49 35.43 -7.96 -4.61
N SER A 50 34.37 -8.74 -4.43
CA SER A 50 34.27 -10.12 -4.89
C SER A 50 32.97 -10.29 -5.68
N ASP A 51 33.09 -10.41 -7.00
CA ASP A 51 32.28 -11.18 -7.96
C ASP A 51 30.76 -11.35 -7.76
N THR A 52 30.07 -10.41 -7.11
CA THR A 52 28.60 -10.45 -6.92
C THR A 52 27.84 -9.56 -7.90
N LYS A 53 28.54 -8.74 -8.71
CA LYS A 53 27.90 -7.88 -9.72
C LYS A 53 27.25 -8.67 -10.87
N THR A 54 27.78 -9.85 -11.20
CA THR A 54 27.31 -10.67 -12.32
C THR A 54 26.06 -11.49 -11.98
N ASP A 55 25.78 -11.75 -10.70
CA ASP A 55 24.65 -12.58 -10.26
C ASP A 55 23.30 -11.83 -10.18
N LEU A 56 23.32 -10.50 -9.99
CA LEU A 56 22.10 -9.68 -9.91
C LEU A 56 21.58 -9.17 -11.25
N GLU A 57 22.41 -9.19 -12.29
CA GLU A 57 22.03 -8.82 -13.66
C GLU A 57 20.78 -9.54 -14.19
N PRO A 58 20.62 -10.87 -14.05
CA PRO A 58 19.37 -11.53 -14.46
C PRO A 58 18.15 -10.97 -13.72
N ILE A 59 18.27 -10.63 -12.44
CA ILE A 59 17.18 -10.04 -11.65
C ILE A 59 16.85 -8.62 -12.15
N PHE A 60 17.87 -7.81 -12.46
CA PHE A 60 17.64 -6.47 -12.99
C PHE A 60 16.99 -6.50 -14.37
N ASN A 61 17.42 -7.41 -15.24
CA ASN A 61 16.82 -7.62 -16.55
C ASN A 61 15.37 -8.10 -16.44
N GLN A 62 15.09 -9.04 -15.53
CA GLN A 62 13.72 -9.49 -15.27
C GLN A 62 12.83 -8.35 -14.77
N LYS A 63 13.31 -7.55 -13.79
CA LYS A 63 12.58 -6.37 -13.29
C LYS A 63 12.33 -5.35 -14.40
N LYS A 64 13.32 -5.09 -15.26
CA LYS A 64 13.19 -4.17 -16.41
C LYS A 64 12.12 -4.65 -17.39
N THR A 65 12.14 -5.93 -17.75
CA THR A 65 11.15 -6.55 -18.64
C THR A 65 9.73 -6.42 -18.08
N ILE A 66 9.55 -6.73 -16.79
CA ILE A 66 8.25 -6.61 -16.13
C ILE A 66 7.78 -5.16 -16.10
N ARG A 67 8.64 -4.20 -15.70
CA ARG A 67 8.29 -2.77 -15.70
C ARG A 67 7.86 -2.28 -17.08
N SER A 68 8.58 -2.68 -18.13
CA SER A 68 8.23 -2.33 -19.51
C SER A 68 6.86 -2.89 -19.91
N LYS A 69 6.58 -4.15 -19.57
CA LYS A 69 5.27 -4.78 -19.83
C LYS A 69 4.14 -4.06 -19.10
N VAL A 70 4.32 -3.74 -17.82
CA VAL A 70 3.32 -3.00 -17.02
C VAL A 70 3.09 -1.60 -17.59
N ARG A 71 4.17 -0.85 -17.90
CA ARG A 71 4.05 0.49 -18.51
C ARG A 71 3.32 0.45 -19.85
N LYS A 72 3.53 -0.59 -20.66
CA LYS A 72 2.83 -0.79 -21.93
C LYS A 72 1.34 -1.07 -21.69
N SER A 73 1.02 -2.01 -20.80
CA SER A 73 -0.38 -2.33 -20.46
C SER A 73 -1.14 -1.11 -19.92
N LEU A 74 -0.52 -0.34 -19.00
CA LEU A 74 -1.10 0.90 -18.50
C LEU A 74 -1.24 1.98 -19.59
N LYS A 75 -0.46 1.92 -20.68
CA LYS A 75 -0.60 2.83 -21.84
C LYS A 75 -1.84 2.55 -22.64
N GLU A 76 -2.13 1.28 -22.82
CA GLU A 76 -3.12 0.76 -23.75
C GLU A 76 -4.53 0.74 -23.14
N MET A 77 -4.62 0.93 -21.83
CA MET A 77 -5.89 1.02 -21.11
C MET A 77 -6.68 2.27 -21.52
N ASP A 78 -7.99 2.09 -21.69
CA ASP A 78 -8.91 3.18 -21.97
C ASP A 78 -8.93 4.21 -20.82
N PRO A 79 -8.86 5.53 -21.11
CA PRO A 79 -8.88 6.56 -20.07
C PRO A 79 -10.12 6.55 -19.18
N SER A 80 -11.29 6.18 -19.72
CA SER A 80 -12.55 6.15 -18.97
C SER A 80 -12.56 4.95 -18.01
N LEU A 81 -12.14 3.78 -18.50
CA LEU A 81 -11.94 2.60 -17.67
C LEU A 81 -10.93 2.88 -16.55
N ARG A 82 -9.82 3.55 -16.88
CA ARG A 82 -8.80 3.93 -15.89
C ARG A 82 -9.38 4.82 -14.80
N SER A 83 -10.13 5.86 -15.17
CA SER A 83 -10.79 6.74 -14.20
C SER A 83 -11.74 5.96 -13.26
N LEU A 84 -12.49 5.00 -13.81
CA LEU A 84 -13.38 4.14 -13.03
C LEU A 84 -12.62 3.28 -12.02
N GLU A 85 -11.49 2.69 -12.43
CA GLU A 85 -10.63 1.88 -11.57
C GLU A 85 -9.96 2.73 -10.47
N ASP A 86 -9.42 3.91 -10.84
CA ASP A 86 -8.81 4.85 -9.90
C ASP A 86 -9.83 5.26 -8.81
N ASP A 87 -11.07 5.52 -9.20
CA ASP A 87 -12.16 5.83 -8.28
C ASP A 87 -12.53 4.66 -7.36
N ALA A 88 -12.52 3.43 -7.88
CA ALA A 88 -12.81 2.24 -7.08
C ALA A 88 -11.71 1.97 -6.04
N ILE A 89 -10.45 2.16 -6.41
CA ILE A 89 -9.30 2.03 -5.51
C ILE A 89 -9.37 3.09 -4.42
N GLN A 90 -9.60 4.35 -4.78
CA GLN A 90 -9.71 5.44 -3.80
C GLN A 90 -10.85 5.20 -2.81
N ARG A 91 -12.03 4.77 -3.28
CA ARG A 91 -13.17 4.42 -2.41
C ARG A 91 -12.82 3.30 -1.42
N THR A 92 -12.16 2.24 -1.90
CA THR A 92 -11.72 1.14 -1.04
C THR A 92 -10.81 1.62 0.09
N VAL A 93 -9.90 2.55 -0.20
CA VAL A 93 -9.01 3.13 0.81
C VAL A 93 -9.78 4.03 1.79
N LEU A 94 -10.65 4.92 1.29
CA LEU A 94 -11.45 5.82 2.12
C LEU A 94 -12.35 5.07 3.11
N GLU A 95 -12.91 3.94 2.67
CA GLU A 95 -13.81 3.14 3.49
C GLU A 95 -13.07 2.29 4.53
N ALA A 96 -11.78 2.03 4.32
CA ALA A 96 -11.01 1.10 5.12
C ALA A 96 -10.84 1.55 6.59
N PRO A 97 -11.04 0.64 7.57
CA PRO A 97 -10.89 0.98 8.99
C PRO A 97 -9.50 1.50 9.37
N TRP A 98 -8.45 0.96 8.74
CA TRP A 98 -7.06 1.40 8.97
C TRP A 98 -6.84 2.83 8.48
N PHE A 99 -7.49 3.25 7.40
CA PHE A 99 -7.38 4.61 6.89
C PHE A 99 -8.12 5.58 7.81
N LYS A 100 -9.35 5.24 8.20
CA LYS A 100 -10.18 6.07 9.10
C LYS A 100 -9.52 6.29 10.47
N SER A 101 -8.92 5.25 11.05
CA SER A 101 -8.26 5.30 12.37
C SER A 101 -6.84 5.88 12.36
N CYS A 102 -6.16 5.98 11.21
CA CYS A 102 -4.79 6.48 11.18
C CYS A 102 -4.69 7.96 11.58
N LYS A 103 -3.61 8.32 12.27
CA LYS A 103 -3.30 9.72 12.65
C LYS A 103 -2.22 10.34 11.76
N ARG A 104 -1.41 9.50 11.12
CA ARG A 104 -0.24 9.90 10.33
C ARG A 104 -0.13 8.95 9.16
N LEU A 105 0.12 9.48 7.97
CA LEU A 105 0.28 8.67 6.76
C LEU A 105 1.23 9.33 5.78
N CYS A 106 1.84 8.53 4.91
CA CYS A 106 2.64 8.99 3.79
C CYS A 106 1.88 8.66 2.50
N ALA A 107 1.76 9.62 1.59
CA ALA A 107 1.20 9.40 0.27
C ALA A 107 2.07 10.08 -0.78
N TYR A 108 2.17 9.45 -1.95
CA TYR A 108 2.71 10.11 -3.14
C TYR A 108 1.65 11.06 -3.72
N ILE A 109 2.10 12.06 -4.47
CA ILE A 109 1.22 12.86 -5.31
C ILE A 109 1.22 12.20 -6.68
N SER A 110 0.06 11.74 -7.13
CA SER A 110 -0.06 10.98 -8.37
C SER A 110 0.49 11.74 -9.57
N CYS A 111 1.36 11.08 -10.32
CA CYS A 111 1.95 11.61 -11.54
C CYS A 111 1.33 10.95 -12.78
N ARG A 112 0.62 11.75 -13.59
CA ARG A 112 -0.01 11.28 -14.84
C ARG A 112 1.00 10.67 -15.82
N ALA A 113 2.21 11.22 -15.90
CA ALA A 113 3.27 10.69 -16.78
C ALA A 113 3.76 9.30 -16.36
N LEU A 114 3.67 8.98 -15.06
CA LEU A 114 4.02 7.67 -14.51
C LEU A 114 2.85 6.67 -14.54
N ARG A 115 1.64 7.13 -14.91
CA ARG A 115 0.39 6.34 -14.92
C ARG A 115 0.12 5.66 -13.60
N GLU A 116 0.34 6.41 -12.54
CA GLU A 116 -0.01 6.02 -11.18
C GLU A 116 -1.53 6.10 -10.98
N VAL A 117 -2.02 5.49 -9.91
CA VAL A 117 -3.41 5.66 -9.48
C VAL A 117 -3.59 7.10 -9.05
N ASP A 118 -4.68 7.76 -9.49
CA ASP A 118 -5.04 9.07 -8.98
C ASP A 118 -5.32 9.01 -7.46
N THR A 119 -4.72 9.94 -6.72
CA THR A 119 -4.84 10.02 -5.25
C THR A 119 -5.52 11.31 -4.80
N SER A 120 -6.02 12.11 -5.74
CA SER A 120 -6.59 13.43 -5.48
C SER A 120 -7.70 13.43 -4.42
N LYS A 121 -8.63 12.46 -4.44
CA LYS A 121 -9.74 12.37 -3.48
C LYS A 121 -9.25 12.00 -2.09
N LEU A 122 -8.26 11.12 -1.99
CA LEU A 122 -7.63 10.77 -0.71
C LEU A 122 -6.94 11.99 -0.10
N LEU A 123 -6.15 12.72 -0.89
CA LEU A 123 -5.46 13.93 -0.45
C LEU A 123 -6.47 15.00 -0.05
N ALA A 124 -7.54 15.18 -0.82
CA ALA A 124 -8.62 16.11 -0.50
C ALA A 124 -9.25 15.77 0.85
N GLU A 125 -9.64 14.51 1.09
CA GLU A 125 -10.20 14.07 2.38
C GLU A 125 -9.25 14.39 3.54
N ILE A 126 -7.98 13.97 3.43
CA ILE A 126 -6.96 14.16 4.48
C ILE A 126 -6.78 15.64 4.84
N LEU A 127 -6.81 16.52 3.83
CA LEU A 127 -6.61 17.95 4.02
C LEU A 127 -7.90 18.66 4.47
N GLN A 128 -9.08 18.22 4.02
CA GLN A 128 -10.38 18.83 4.33
C GLN A 128 -10.95 18.44 5.70
N THR A 129 -10.67 17.23 6.22
CA THR A 129 -11.09 16.83 7.59
C THR A 129 -10.56 17.79 8.67
N SER A 130 -9.62 18.68 8.34
CA SER A 130 -9.10 19.71 9.25
C SER A 130 -10.02 20.93 9.47
N ALA A 131 -11.06 21.11 8.67
CA ALA A 131 -11.81 22.38 8.63
C ALA A 131 -13.27 22.32 9.12
N LYS A 132 -13.86 21.12 9.31
CA LYS A 132 -15.33 21.00 9.40
C LYS A 132 -15.95 20.41 10.66
N ASP A 133 -15.21 19.89 11.63
CA ASP A 133 -15.84 19.42 12.88
C ASP A 133 -15.02 19.74 14.12
N ASP A 134 -15.56 20.67 14.91
CA ASP A 134 -15.36 20.72 16.36
C ASP A 134 -15.82 19.38 16.95
N GLN A 135 -15.00 18.82 17.84
CA GLN A 135 -15.20 17.57 18.56
C GLN A 135 -15.00 16.27 17.74
N ASN A 136 -13.77 15.74 17.86
CA ASN A 136 -13.44 14.30 17.91
C ASN A 136 -12.82 13.62 16.68
N CYS A 137 -12.65 14.31 15.53
CA CYS A 137 -11.89 13.73 14.40
C CYS A 137 -10.49 14.37 14.30
N SER A 138 -9.49 13.76 14.94
CA SER A 138 -8.12 14.27 14.96
C SER A 138 -7.55 14.43 13.54
N ARG A 139 -7.15 15.65 13.16
CA ARG A 139 -6.47 15.96 11.89
C ARG A 139 -5.34 14.96 11.61
N LYS A 140 -5.38 14.33 10.43
CA LYS A 140 -4.32 13.43 9.98
C LYS A 140 -3.08 14.24 9.56
N LYS A 141 -1.89 13.78 9.94
CA LYS A 141 -0.62 14.35 9.46
C LYS A 141 -0.19 13.64 8.19
N LEU A 142 -0.13 14.38 7.09
CA LEU A 142 0.32 13.89 5.79
C LEU A 142 1.82 14.13 5.62
N TYR A 143 2.53 13.10 5.16
CA TYR A 143 3.90 13.16 4.67
C TYR A 143 3.91 12.89 3.17
N VAL A 144 4.76 13.61 2.43
CA VAL A 144 4.92 13.43 0.99
C VAL A 144 6.40 13.19 0.68
N PRO A 145 6.73 12.27 -0.23
CA PRO A 145 8.11 12.07 -0.67
C PRO A 145 8.71 13.36 -1.24
N ARG A 146 9.93 13.69 -0.80
CA ARG A 146 10.81 14.67 -1.44
C ARG A 146 11.91 13.91 -2.15
N VAL A 147 12.07 14.13 -3.45
CA VAL A 147 13.12 13.51 -4.25
C VAL A 147 14.25 14.52 -4.35
N GLU A 148 15.45 14.11 -3.92
CA GLU A 148 16.67 14.87 -4.14
C GLU A 148 17.28 14.37 -5.45
N ASP A 149 17.08 15.11 -6.53
CA ASP A 149 17.74 14.81 -7.79
C ASP A 149 19.19 15.27 -7.72
N LYS A 150 20.12 14.48 -8.26
CA LYS A 150 21.56 14.83 -8.30
C LYS A 150 21.88 16.09 -9.11
N ASN A 151 20.88 16.64 -9.79
CA ASN A 151 20.95 17.84 -10.63
C ASN A 151 20.07 18.99 -10.09
N SER A 152 19.68 18.96 -8.81
CA SER A 152 19.05 20.12 -8.15
C SER A 152 20.06 21.22 -7.82
#